data_AF-A0A7L8D5E8-F1
#
_entry.id   AF-A0A7L8D5E8-F1
#
_cell.length_a   1.000
_cell.length_b   1.000
_cell.length_c   1.000
_cell.angle_alpha   90.00
_cell.angle_beta   90.00
_cell.angle_gamma   90.00
#
_symmetry.space_group_name_H-M   'P 1'
#
loop_
_entity.id
_entity.type
_entity.pdbx_description
1 polymer ?
#
loop_
_entity_poly.entity_id
_entity_poly.type
_entity_poly.pdbx_seq_one_letter_code
_entity_poly.pdbx_strand_id
1 'polypeptide(L)'
;MSTAEVVDTVTIVGQAITPFALIVAGFWALFSFGRARRSVATRWAVEQFKSFYTDPHLLTARQLIEHRFEADLAPILQLRVVDRDVRIDPTHVVNKAHFDYFMNFLEQLLYLEKQGELRTRDRDTFFSYWLSLLNEPKYGPLRRYVCRRGFELLAETVRATHKDHEHVAVYGTLLSGTTRQEQLGLDSRLSFFAASTITGTLWDLPTCPGYTPDGQREHAIEIYCVPVAEERLVFDILDWLEEYAPGNDAGSRFVRRSMWDARHELDFWVYLITEDAIPENSATIAHADWLDFVSETGKALPPRPPHSDSMPESLRQRIGQTSLFR
;
A
#
# COMPACT_ATOMS: atom_id res chain seq x y z
N MET A 1 -67.35 27.26 -41.78
CA MET A 1 -66.18 27.71 -41.01
C MET A 1 -66.05 29.21 -41.19
N SER A 2 -66.28 29.96 -40.12
CA SER A 2 -66.13 31.42 -40.17
C SER A 2 -64.65 31.79 -40.16
N THR A 3 -64.30 32.94 -40.73
CA THR A 3 -62.93 33.50 -40.67
C THR A 3 -62.41 33.65 -39.23
N ALA A 4 -63.29 33.72 -38.23
CA ALA A 4 -62.92 33.76 -36.81
C ALA A 4 -62.40 32.41 -36.28
N GLU A 5 -62.93 31.27 -36.74
CA GLU A 5 -62.47 29.94 -36.31
C GLU A 5 -61.07 29.62 -36.83
N VAL A 6 -60.71 30.13 -38.02
CA VAL A 6 -59.38 29.94 -38.62
C VAL A 6 -58.32 30.76 -37.87
N VAL A 7 -58.67 31.98 -37.43
CA VAL A 7 -57.75 32.85 -36.67
C VAL A 7 -57.49 32.30 -35.27
N ASP A 8 -58.50 31.79 -34.57
CA ASP A 8 -58.32 31.16 -33.25
C ASP A 8 -57.45 29.90 -33.34
N THR A 9 -57.66 29.07 -34.36
CA THR A 9 -56.87 27.84 -34.54
C THR A 9 -55.39 28.14 -34.84
N VAL A 10 -55.11 29.16 -35.66
CA VAL A 10 -53.72 29.60 -35.95
C VAL A 10 -53.06 30.23 -34.71
N THR A 11 -53.82 30.95 -33.89
CA THR A 11 -53.30 31.60 -32.68
C THR A 11 -52.98 30.58 -31.58
N ILE A 12 -53.83 29.56 -31.41
CA ILE A 12 -53.62 28.45 -30.46
C ILE A 12 -52.41 27.59 -30.87
N VAL A 13 -52.27 27.28 -32.16
CA VAL A 13 -51.10 26.55 -32.68
C VAL A 13 -49.82 27.39 -32.57
N GLY A 14 -49.88 28.69 -32.85
CA GLY A 14 -48.76 29.62 -32.69
C GLY A 14 -48.28 29.75 -31.25
N GLN A 15 -49.20 29.81 -30.27
CA GLN A 15 -48.90 29.90 -28.84
C GLN A 15 -48.34 28.61 -28.24
N ALA A 16 -48.63 27.44 -28.84
CA ALA A 16 -48.07 26.16 -28.42
C ALA A 16 -46.67 25.88 -29.01
N ILE A 17 -46.36 26.42 -30.19
CA ILE A 17 -45.07 26.24 -30.87
C ILE A 17 -43.93 26.99 -30.16
N THR A 18 -44.19 28.19 -29.63
CA THR A 18 -43.17 29.00 -28.95
C THR A 18 -42.57 28.36 -27.68
N PRO A 19 -43.36 27.82 -26.72
CA PRO A 19 -42.80 27.16 -25.54
C PRO A 19 -42.10 25.84 -25.89
N PHE A 20 -42.58 25.10 -26.89
CA PHE A 20 -41.90 23.88 -27.35
C PHE A 20 -40.53 24.19 -27.99
N ALA A 21 -40.45 25.24 -28.82
CA ALA A 21 -39.19 25.68 -29.41
C ALA A 21 -38.17 26.13 -28.35
N LEU A 22 -38.62 26.78 -27.27
CA LEU A 22 -37.76 27.16 -26.14
C LEU A 22 -37.24 25.96 -25.34
N ILE A 23 -38.07 24.92 -25.16
CA ILE A 23 -37.65 23.67 -24.49
C ILE A 23 -36.62 22.93 -25.34
N VAL A 24 -36.86 22.80 -26.65
CA VAL A 24 -35.91 22.17 -27.59
C VAL A 24 -34.62 22.97 -27.68
N ALA A 25 -34.68 24.30 -27.72
CA ALA A 25 -33.51 25.16 -27.71
C ALA A 25 -32.72 25.07 -26.39
N GLY A 26 -33.40 25.02 -25.24
CA GLY A 26 -32.77 24.80 -23.93
C GLY A 26 -32.11 23.44 -23.82
N PHE A 27 -32.77 22.38 -24.30
CA PHE A 27 -32.20 21.04 -24.37
C PHE A 27 -31.00 20.96 -25.33
N TRP A 28 -31.10 21.60 -26.50
CA TRP A 28 -30.01 21.69 -27.46
C TRP A 28 -28.84 22.51 -26.93
N ALA A 29 -29.08 23.61 -26.22
CA ALA A 29 -28.06 24.42 -25.57
C ALA A 29 -27.36 23.65 -24.45
N LEU A 30 -28.10 22.89 -23.62
CA LEU A 30 -27.54 21.99 -22.61
C LEU A 30 -26.73 20.85 -23.27
N PHE A 31 -27.23 20.28 -24.36
CA PHE A 31 -26.55 19.23 -25.12
C PHE A 31 -25.28 19.74 -25.80
N SER A 32 -25.32 20.92 -26.41
CA SER A 32 -24.21 21.57 -27.10
C SER A 32 -23.19 22.10 -26.10
N PHE A 33 -23.62 22.63 -24.95
CA PHE A 33 -22.74 23.00 -23.84
C PHE A 33 -22.03 21.76 -23.29
N GLY A 34 -22.77 20.66 -23.09
CA GLY A 34 -22.19 19.36 -22.75
C GLY A 34 -21.25 18.84 -23.84
N ARG A 35 -21.47 19.12 -25.13
CA ARG A 35 -20.59 18.71 -26.24
C ARG A 35 -19.34 19.59 -26.38
N ALA A 36 -19.48 20.89 -26.15
CA ALA A 36 -18.37 21.84 -26.14
C ALA A 36 -17.45 21.55 -24.96
N ARG A 37 -18.01 21.36 -23.76
CA ARG A 37 -17.29 20.90 -22.56
C ARG A 37 -16.61 19.56 -22.80
N ARG A 38 -17.25 18.61 -23.49
CA ARG A 38 -16.62 17.36 -23.94
C ARG A 38 -15.39 17.60 -24.82
N SER A 39 -15.50 18.45 -25.84
CA SER A 39 -14.36 18.70 -26.75
C SER A 39 -13.19 19.40 -26.07
N VAL A 40 -13.47 20.20 -25.03
CA VAL A 40 -12.46 20.88 -24.21
C VAL A 40 -11.84 19.87 -23.24
N ALA A 41 -12.64 19.03 -22.58
CA ALA A 41 -12.15 17.97 -21.69
C ALA A 41 -11.28 16.94 -22.42
N THR A 42 -11.68 16.49 -23.63
CA THR A 42 -10.84 15.57 -24.44
C THR A 42 -9.56 16.25 -24.89
N ARG A 43 -9.59 17.53 -25.30
CA ARG A 43 -8.38 18.27 -25.65
C ARG A 43 -7.44 18.44 -24.46
N TRP A 44 -8.00 18.80 -23.31
CA TRP A 44 -7.26 18.89 -22.06
C TRP A 44 -6.67 17.54 -21.64
N ALA A 45 -7.43 16.43 -21.72
CA ALA A 45 -6.93 15.10 -21.40
C ALA A 45 -5.79 14.67 -22.35
N VAL A 46 -5.89 14.99 -23.64
CA VAL A 46 -4.82 14.78 -24.61
C VAL A 46 -3.59 15.65 -24.31
N GLU A 47 -3.79 16.89 -23.84
CA GLU A 47 -2.70 17.77 -23.43
C GLU A 47 -2.01 17.30 -22.16
N GLN A 48 -2.76 16.86 -21.15
CA GLN A 48 -2.22 16.23 -19.95
C GLN A 48 -1.48 14.94 -20.28
N PHE A 49 -2.03 14.11 -21.18
CA PHE A 49 -1.34 12.93 -21.67
C PHE A 49 -0.02 13.30 -22.35
N LYS A 50 -0.03 14.28 -23.26
CA LYS A 50 1.21 14.76 -23.89
C LYS A 50 2.21 15.23 -22.84
N SER A 51 1.80 16.10 -21.92
CA SER A 51 2.62 16.60 -20.82
C SER A 51 3.22 15.45 -20.01
N PHE A 52 2.42 14.45 -19.66
CA PHE A 52 2.88 13.27 -18.92
C PHE A 52 3.94 12.47 -19.67
N TYR A 53 3.87 12.41 -21.01
CA TYR A 53 4.89 11.73 -21.81
C TYR A 53 6.10 12.58 -22.16
N THR A 54 5.99 13.90 -22.18
CA THR A 54 7.06 14.82 -22.58
C THR A 54 7.80 15.48 -21.43
N ASP A 55 7.19 15.58 -20.24
CA ASP A 55 7.82 16.19 -19.06
C ASP A 55 9.01 15.33 -18.60
N PRO A 56 10.24 15.87 -18.55
CA PRO A 56 11.42 15.13 -18.11
C PRO A 56 11.30 14.54 -16.71
N HIS A 57 10.63 15.22 -15.78
CA HIS A 57 10.45 14.74 -14.41
C HIS A 57 9.53 13.51 -14.36
N LEU A 58 8.47 13.51 -15.16
CA LEU A 58 7.56 12.36 -15.28
C LEU A 58 8.20 11.22 -16.07
N LEU A 59 9.06 11.51 -17.04
CA LEU A 59 9.88 10.49 -17.69
C LEU A 59 10.78 9.76 -16.67
N THR A 60 11.53 10.51 -15.84
CA THR A 60 12.38 9.91 -14.80
C THR A 60 11.56 9.12 -13.79
N ALA A 61 10.42 9.66 -13.32
CA ALA A 61 9.56 8.95 -12.39
C ALA A 61 9.03 7.64 -12.97
N ARG A 62 8.62 7.62 -14.25
CA ARG A 62 8.17 6.40 -14.94
C ARG A 62 9.28 5.36 -15.04
N GLN A 63 10.50 5.77 -15.40
CA GLN A 63 11.65 4.87 -15.44
C GLN A 63 11.97 4.27 -14.06
N LEU A 64 11.85 5.09 -12.99
CA LEU A 64 12.01 4.61 -11.61
C LEU A 64 10.95 3.57 -11.26
N ILE A 65 9.68 3.83 -11.59
CA ILE A 65 8.56 2.92 -11.27
C ILE A 65 8.64 1.62 -12.10
N GLU A 66 8.99 1.71 -13.38
CA GLU A 66 8.92 0.55 -14.30
C GLU A 66 10.16 -0.34 -14.19
N HIS A 67 11.35 0.24 -14.06
CA HIS A 67 12.61 -0.50 -14.21
C HIS A 67 13.49 -0.52 -12.96
N ARG A 68 13.32 0.45 -12.06
CA ARG A 68 14.22 0.62 -10.89
C ARG A 68 13.48 0.63 -9.56
N PHE A 69 12.24 0.12 -9.54
CA PHE A 69 11.39 0.23 -8.37
C PHE A 69 11.98 -0.50 -7.18
N GLU A 70 12.29 -1.78 -7.32
CA GLU A 70 12.77 -2.62 -6.22
C GLU A 70 14.15 -2.19 -5.71
N ALA A 71 15.05 -1.82 -6.62
CA ALA A 71 16.42 -1.44 -6.28
C ALA A 71 16.53 -0.06 -5.65
N ASP A 72 15.82 0.94 -6.19
CA ASP A 72 16.00 2.33 -5.76
C ASP A 72 14.84 2.88 -4.98
N LEU A 73 13.61 2.65 -5.42
CA LEU A 73 12.45 3.38 -4.90
C LEU A 73 11.83 2.69 -3.69
N ALA A 74 11.62 1.38 -3.77
CA ALA A 74 11.02 0.57 -2.73
C ALA A 74 11.73 0.73 -1.37
N PRO A 75 13.08 0.69 -1.27
CA PRO A 75 13.76 0.88 0.01
C PRO A 75 13.51 2.27 0.60
N ILE A 76 13.47 3.32 -0.23
CA ILE A 76 13.18 4.69 0.21
C ILE A 76 11.74 4.79 0.72
N LEU A 77 10.77 4.23 -0.01
CA LEU A 77 9.37 4.29 0.36
C LEU A 77 9.10 3.50 1.66
N GLN A 78 9.67 2.29 1.79
CA GLN A 78 9.59 1.51 3.02
C GLN A 78 10.16 2.28 4.20
N LEU A 79 11.36 2.85 4.04
CA LEU A 79 12.00 3.64 5.09
C LEU A 79 11.12 4.85 5.49
N ARG A 80 10.51 5.53 4.52
CA ARG A 80 9.63 6.69 4.80
C ARG A 80 8.28 6.35 5.41
N VAL A 81 7.81 5.11 5.23
CA VAL A 81 6.64 4.59 5.95
C VAL A 81 7.01 4.31 7.40
N VAL A 82 8.15 3.66 7.62
CA VAL A 82 8.65 3.26 8.95
C VAL A 82 9.10 4.45 9.80
N ASP A 83 9.91 5.33 9.23
CA ASP A 83 10.52 6.45 9.94
C ASP A 83 10.66 7.68 9.02
N ARG A 84 9.97 8.75 9.41
CA ARG A 84 9.94 10.00 8.65
C ARG A 84 11.20 10.84 8.87
N ASP A 85 11.94 10.60 9.94
CA ASP A 85 13.05 11.45 10.37
C ASP A 85 14.41 10.89 9.98
N VAL A 86 14.46 9.64 9.49
CA VAL A 86 15.69 9.07 8.94
C VAL A 86 16.18 9.90 7.76
N ARG A 87 17.46 10.26 7.82
CA ARG A 87 18.17 10.94 6.73
C ARG A 87 18.33 9.98 5.56
N ILE A 88 17.98 10.43 4.37
CA ILE A 88 18.18 9.68 3.12
C ILE A 88 19.28 10.35 2.31
N ASP A 89 19.97 9.55 1.50
CA ASP A 89 20.97 10.02 0.56
C ASP A 89 20.42 11.11 -0.38
N PRO A 90 21.21 12.13 -0.77
CA PRO A 90 20.76 13.17 -1.70
C PRO A 90 20.18 12.62 -3.02
N THR A 91 20.73 11.53 -3.55
CA THR A 91 20.21 10.86 -4.76
C THR A 91 18.81 10.30 -4.50
N HIS A 92 18.59 9.72 -3.33
CA HIS A 92 17.28 9.24 -2.90
C HIS A 92 16.28 10.38 -2.70
N VAL A 93 16.72 11.57 -2.27
CA VAL A 93 15.86 12.77 -2.22
C VAL A 93 15.35 13.13 -3.61
N VAL A 94 16.23 13.14 -4.62
CA VAL A 94 15.87 13.48 -6.00
C VAL A 94 14.90 12.46 -6.59
N ASN A 95 15.21 11.16 -6.46
CA ASN A 95 14.33 10.09 -6.93
C ASN A 95 12.95 10.15 -6.28
N LYS A 96 12.91 10.38 -4.97
CA LYS A 96 11.66 10.57 -4.23
C LYS A 96 10.88 11.79 -4.74
N ALA A 97 11.54 12.90 -5.04
CA ALA A 97 10.87 14.10 -5.54
C ALA A 97 10.21 13.86 -6.91
N HIS A 98 10.88 13.18 -7.84
CA HIS A 98 10.27 12.79 -9.12
C HIS A 98 9.08 11.85 -8.90
N PHE A 99 9.23 10.89 -7.99
CA PHE A 99 8.15 9.99 -7.63
C PHE A 99 6.94 10.72 -7.04
N ASP A 100 7.13 11.62 -6.08
CA ASP A 100 6.05 12.42 -5.49
C ASP A 100 5.35 13.30 -6.54
N TYR A 101 6.10 13.85 -7.50
CA TYR A 101 5.53 14.60 -8.62
C TYR A 101 4.60 13.75 -9.48
N PHE A 102 5.02 12.52 -9.78
CA PHE A 102 4.19 11.56 -10.50
C PHE A 102 2.94 11.14 -9.70
N MET A 103 3.07 10.90 -8.39
CA MET A 103 1.91 10.58 -7.54
C MET A 103 0.92 11.74 -7.46
N ASN A 104 1.40 12.99 -7.32
CA ASN A 104 0.56 14.18 -7.34
C ASN A 104 -0.19 14.34 -8.67
N PHE A 105 0.47 14.05 -9.79
CA PHE A 105 -0.18 14.06 -11.10
C PHE A 105 -1.35 13.08 -11.16
N LEU A 106 -1.16 11.84 -10.70
CA LEU A 106 -2.23 10.83 -10.67
C LEU A 106 -3.35 11.20 -9.69
N GLU A 107 -3.01 11.71 -8.49
CA GLU A 107 -3.98 12.18 -7.51
C GLU A 107 -4.85 13.30 -8.09
N GLN A 108 -4.23 14.27 -8.78
CA GLN A 108 -4.96 15.36 -9.43
C GLN A 108 -5.87 14.85 -10.56
N LEU A 109 -5.42 13.86 -11.33
CA LEU A 109 -6.22 13.22 -12.37
C LEU A 109 -7.47 12.56 -11.78
N LEU A 110 -7.31 11.81 -10.69
CA LEU A 110 -8.41 11.17 -9.96
C LEU A 110 -9.33 12.19 -9.29
N TYR A 111 -8.78 13.30 -8.80
CA TYR A 111 -9.57 14.40 -8.24
C TYR A 111 -10.49 15.00 -9.31
N LEU A 112 -9.97 15.28 -10.50
CA LEU A 112 -10.76 15.83 -11.60
C LEU A 112 -11.83 14.86 -12.09
N GLU A 113 -11.56 13.56 -12.07
CA GLU A 113 -12.58 12.55 -12.31
C GLU A 113 -13.68 12.57 -11.24
N LYS A 114 -13.31 12.63 -9.96
CA LYS A 114 -14.26 12.71 -8.85
C LYS A 114 -15.16 13.95 -8.93
N GLN A 115 -14.64 15.06 -9.45
CA GLN A 115 -15.42 16.29 -9.71
C GLN A 115 -16.28 16.23 -10.99
N GLY A 116 -16.17 15.15 -11.78
CA GLY A 116 -16.91 14.98 -13.05
C GLY A 116 -16.34 15.78 -14.23
N GLU A 117 -15.16 16.37 -14.08
CA GLU A 117 -14.46 17.10 -15.16
C GLU A 117 -13.73 16.15 -16.11
N LEU A 118 -13.34 14.97 -15.62
CA LEU A 118 -12.76 13.89 -16.40
C LEU A 118 -13.64 12.64 -16.33
N ARG A 119 -13.84 11.95 -17.45
CA ARG A 119 -14.54 10.66 -17.45
C ARG A 119 -13.56 9.53 -17.15
N THR A 120 -14.01 8.55 -16.37
CA THR A 120 -13.27 7.30 -16.10
C THR A 120 -12.73 6.66 -17.38
N ARG A 121 -13.55 6.57 -18.44
CA ARG A 121 -13.12 6.01 -19.75
C ARG A 121 -11.95 6.80 -20.38
N ASP A 122 -11.98 8.13 -20.28
CA ASP A 122 -10.94 8.97 -20.87
C ASP A 122 -9.63 8.83 -20.08
N ARG A 123 -9.72 8.78 -18.74
CA ARG A 123 -8.60 8.41 -17.86
C ARG A 123 -8.03 7.05 -18.23
N ASP A 124 -8.86 6.02 -18.30
CA ASP A 124 -8.45 4.64 -18.53
C ASP A 124 -7.81 4.44 -19.90
N THR A 125 -8.23 5.20 -20.91
CA THR A 125 -7.63 5.16 -22.25
C THR A 125 -6.12 5.49 -22.21
N PHE A 126 -5.70 6.34 -21.28
CA PHE A 126 -4.33 6.85 -21.23
C PHE A 126 -3.52 6.37 -20.01
N PHE A 127 -4.19 6.09 -18.89
CA PHE A 127 -3.54 5.89 -17.58
C PHE A 127 -3.90 4.57 -16.91
N SER A 128 -4.74 3.72 -17.53
CA SER A 128 -5.08 2.40 -16.97
C SER A 128 -3.83 1.53 -16.74
N TYR A 129 -2.86 1.59 -17.65
CA TYR A 129 -1.58 0.89 -17.49
C TYR A 129 -0.90 1.27 -16.18
N TRP A 130 -0.73 2.56 -15.92
CA TRP A 130 -0.05 3.05 -14.71
C TRP A 130 -0.83 2.70 -13.45
N LEU A 131 -2.16 2.92 -13.43
CA LEU A 131 -2.99 2.58 -12.26
C LEU A 131 -3.01 1.07 -11.99
N SER A 132 -2.96 0.23 -13.03
CA SER A 132 -2.87 -1.22 -12.90
C SER A 132 -1.48 -1.65 -12.43
N LEU A 133 -0.42 -1.03 -12.95
CA LEU A 133 0.96 -1.27 -12.55
C LEU A 133 1.11 -1.04 -11.04
N LEU A 134 0.60 0.06 -10.50
CA LEU A 134 0.66 0.37 -9.06
C LEU A 134 -0.09 -0.63 -8.16
N ASN A 135 -1.00 -1.42 -8.74
CA ASN A 135 -1.70 -2.50 -8.04
C ASN A 135 -0.91 -3.82 -8.03
N GLU A 136 0.18 -3.97 -8.80
CA GLU A 136 0.94 -5.23 -8.78
C GLU A 136 1.54 -5.51 -7.39
N PRO A 137 1.64 -6.78 -6.98
CA PRO A 137 2.13 -7.18 -5.66
C PRO A 137 3.42 -6.49 -5.21
N LYS A 138 4.41 -6.37 -6.10
CA LYS A 138 5.72 -5.76 -5.81
C LYS A 138 5.64 -4.30 -5.36
N TYR A 139 4.58 -3.56 -5.71
CA TYR A 139 4.38 -2.17 -5.32
C TYR A 139 3.73 -1.97 -3.94
N GLY A 140 3.67 -3.01 -3.09
CA GLY A 140 3.18 -2.88 -1.71
C GLY A 140 3.78 -1.71 -0.91
N PRO A 141 5.10 -1.45 -0.96
CA PRO A 141 5.71 -0.28 -0.33
C PRO A 141 5.12 1.05 -0.80
N LEU A 142 4.79 1.13 -2.09
CA LEU A 142 4.18 2.31 -2.69
C LEU A 142 2.75 2.48 -2.18
N ARG A 143 1.94 1.41 -2.18
CA ARG A 143 0.56 1.45 -1.67
C ARG A 143 0.51 1.96 -0.23
N ARG A 144 1.39 1.45 0.63
CA ARG A 144 1.55 1.97 2.00
C ARG A 144 1.96 3.44 2.03
N TYR A 145 2.97 3.80 1.23
CA TYR A 145 3.43 5.19 1.18
C TYR A 145 2.31 6.15 0.78
N VAL A 146 1.54 5.84 -0.26
CA VAL A 146 0.47 6.73 -0.73
C VAL A 146 -0.63 6.90 0.33
N CYS A 147 -0.99 5.81 1.03
CA CYS A 147 -1.93 5.86 2.15
C CYS A 147 -1.41 6.77 3.29
N ARG A 148 -0.13 6.64 3.65
CA ARG A 148 0.49 7.39 4.77
C ARG A 148 0.77 8.85 4.47
N ARG A 149 0.85 9.22 3.20
CA ARG A 149 1.20 10.58 2.76
C ARG A 149 -0.01 11.41 2.32
N GLY A 150 -1.22 10.83 2.39
CA GLY A 150 -2.47 11.56 2.15
C GLY A 150 -2.86 11.65 0.68
N PHE A 151 -2.39 10.73 -0.17
CA PHE A 151 -2.90 10.59 -1.53
C PHE A 151 -4.18 9.75 -1.49
N GLU A 152 -5.27 10.35 -1.00
CA GLU A 152 -6.47 9.62 -0.60
C GLU A 152 -7.17 8.92 -1.77
N LEU A 153 -7.28 9.61 -2.92
CA LEU A 153 -7.94 9.03 -4.10
C LEU A 153 -7.09 7.96 -4.76
N LEU A 154 -5.77 8.18 -4.80
CA LEU A 154 -4.84 7.18 -5.30
C LEU A 154 -4.82 5.95 -4.40
N ALA A 155 -4.75 6.12 -3.07
CA ALA A 155 -4.80 5.03 -2.11
C ALA A 155 -6.06 4.17 -2.26
N GLU A 156 -7.22 4.80 -2.45
CA GLU A 156 -8.49 4.10 -2.76
C GLU A 156 -8.40 3.32 -4.08
N THR A 157 -7.85 3.96 -5.12
CA THR A 157 -7.73 3.37 -6.46
C THR A 157 -6.77 2.18 -6.52
N VAL A 158 -5.67 2.23 -5.75
CA VAL A 158 -4.66 1.17 -5.70
C VAL A 158 -4.90 0.15 -4.58
N ARG A 159 -6.09 0.16 -3.96
CA ARG A 159 -6.45 -0.74 -2.85
C ARG A 159 -5.39 -0.77 -1.74
N ALA A 160 -4.82 0.39 -1.43
CA ALA A 160 -3.82 0.47 -0.37
C ALA A 160 -4.44 0.08 0.97
N THR A 161 -3.65 -0.59 1.81
CA THR A 161 -4.04 -1.01 3.16
C THR A 161 -4.60 0.16 3.96
N HIS A 162 -5.58 -0.13 4.81
CA HIS A 162 -6.41 0.86 5.50
C HIS A 162 -5.60 1.90 6.30
N LYS A 163 -6.07 3.15 6.25
CA LYS A 163 -5.45 4.32 6.91
C LYS A 163 -5.26 4.17 8.43
N ASP A 164 -5.98 3.25 9.06
CA ASP A 164 -6.09 3.13 10.51
C ASP A 164 -5.32 1.94 11.11
N HIS A 165 -4.74 1.06 10.27
CA HIS A 165 -3.94 -0.06 10.74
C HIS A 165 -2.92 -0.57 9.71
N GLU A 166 -1.84 -1.16 10.18
CA GLU A 166 -0.93 -1.98 9.37
C GLU A 166 -1.22 -3.47 9.57
N HIS A 167 -0.63 -4.30 8.70
CA HIS A 167 -0.59 -5.74 8.89
C HIS A 167 0.85 -6.21 9.03
N VAL A 168 1.08 -7.17 9.91
CA VAL A 168 2.36 -7.88 10.06
C VAL A 168 2.10 -9.37 10.03
N ALA A 169 2.89 -10.11 9.26
CA ALA A 169 2.87 -11.56 9.23
C ALA A 169 4.00 -12.13 10.08
N VAL A 170 3.68 -13.19 10.81
CA VAL A 170 4.63 -13.96 11.63
C VAL A 170 4.57 -15.44 11.24
N TYR A 171 5.72 -16.11 11.29
CA TYR A 171 5.90 -17.48 10.78
C TYR A 171 6.71 -18.38 11.74
N GLY A 172 6.83 -17.98 13.00
CA GLY A 172 7.77 -18.62 13.92
C GLY A 172 7.49 -18.35 15.37
N THR A 173 8.50 -17.87 16.10
CA THR A 173 8.41 -17.69 17.56
C THR A 173 7.30 -16.75 18.01
N LEU A 174 6.71 -15.97 17.12
CA LEU A 174 5.59 -15.06 17.40
C LEU A 174 4.21 -15.65 17.04
N LEU A 175 4.07 -16.91 16.66
CA LEU A 175 2.76 -17.53 16.39
C LEU A 175 1.90 -17.65 17.66
N SER A 176 0.57 -17.71 17.51
CA SER A 176 -0.43 -17.74 18.60
C SER A 176 -0.32 -18.95 19.55
N GLY A 177 0.40 -20.02 19.14
CA GLY A 177 0.72 -21.17 19.98
C GLY A 177 1.94 -20.99 20.89
N THR A 178 2.54 -19.80 20.92
CA THR A 178 3.74 -19.49 21.70
C THR A 178 3.45 -18.45 22.79
N THR A 179 4.31 -18.38 23.81
CA THR A 179 4.22 -17.35 24.86
C THR A 179 4.95 -16.06 24.49
N ARG A 180 5.51 -15.97 23.28
CA ARG A 180 6.44 -14.89 22.93
C ARG A 180 5.76 -13.54 22.78
N GLN A 181 4.55 -13.51 22.25
CA GLN A 181 3.79 -12.27 22.15
C GLN A 181 3.51 -11.70 23.55
N GLU A 182 3.07 -12.53 24.49
CA GLU A 182 2.84 -12.16 25.90
C GLU A 182 4.13 -11.65 26.57
N GLN A 183 5.25 -12.36 26.39
CA GLN A 183 6.55 -11.95 26.95
C GLN A 183 7.02 -10.57 26.45
N LEU A 184 6.57 -10.14 25.28
CA LEU A 184 6.88 -8.85 24.66
C LEU A 184 5.77 -7.81 24.85
N GLY A 185 4.65 -8.18 25.50
CA GLY A 185 3.45 -7.35 25.61
C GLY A 185 2.75 -7.06 24.28
N LEU A 186 2.98 -7.88 23.26
CA LEU A 186 2.37 -7.71 21.93
C LEU A 186 0.95 -8.29 21.85
N ASP A 187 0.63 -9.26 22.71
CA ASP A 187 -0.67 -9.94 22.80
C ASP A 187 -1.87 -8.99 22.92
N SER A 188 -1.69 -7.87 23.62
CA SER A 188 -2.73 -6.84 23.80
C SER A 188 -2.70 -5.72 22.74
N ARG A 189 -1.74 -5.77 21.81
CA ARG A 189 -1.49 -4.75 20.79
C ARG A 189 -1.66 -5.27 19.36
N LEU A 190 -1.63 -6.58 19.20
CA LEU A 190 -1.87 -7.29 17.97
C LEU A 190 -3.27 -7.90 18.01
N SER A 191 -4.03 -7.72 16.94
CA SER A 191 -5.29 -8.43 16.75
C SER A 191 -5.10 -9.43 15.62
N PHE A 192 -5.35 -10.71 15.89
CA PHE A 192 -5.30 -11.73 14.83
C PHE A 192 -6.26 -11.36 13.69
N PHE A 193 -5.75 -11.34 12.46
CA PHE A 193 -6.52 -11.01 11.27
C PHE A 193 -6.88 -12.28 10.49
N ALA A 194 -5.86 -13.04 10.07
CA ALA A 194 -6.06 -14.25 9.27
C ALA A 194 -4.86 -15.20 9.34
N ALA A 195 -5.14 -16.49 9.13
CA ALA A 195 -4.11 -17.46 8.79
C ALA A 195 -3.92 -17.47 7.26
N SER A 196 -2.66 -17.53 6.80
CA SER A 196 -2.34 -17.52 5.38
C SER A 196 -1.08 -18.36 5.10
N THR A 197 -0.53 -18.27 3.90
CA THR A 197 0.73 -18.90 3.52
C THR A 197 1.69 -17.93 2.82
N ILE A 198 2.98 -18.17 2.97
CA ILE A 198 4.05 -17.54 2.16
C ILE A 198 4.84 -18.61 1.41
N THR A 199 5.24 -18.31 0.17
CA THR A 199 6.13 -19.19 -0.59
C THR A 199 7.59 -18.80 -0.35
N GLY A 200 8.45 -19.76 -0.02
CA GLY A 200 9.89 -19.53 0.09
C GLY A 200 10.58 -20.66 0.84
N THR A 201 11.59 -20.28 1.64
CA THR A 201 12.40 -21.20 2.43
C THR A 201 12.40 -20.76 3.88
N LEU A 202 12.01 -21.66 4.78
CA LEU A 202 12.23 -21.52 6.22
C LEU A 202 13.55 -22.18 6.63
N TRP A 203 14.35 -21.47 7.41
CA TRP A 203 15.63 -21.89 7.94
C TRP A 203 15.52 -22.19 9.43
N ASP A 204 16.07 -23.32 9.85
CA ASP A 204 16.14 -23.68 11.26
C ASP A 204 17.35 -23.02 11.93
N LEU A 205 17.14 -21.87 12.58
CA LEU A 205 18.21 -21.18 13.30
C LEU A 205 18.18 -21.52 14.80
N PRO A 206 19.27 -21.27 15.54
CA PRO A 206 19.34 -21.64 16.95
C PRO A 206 18.26 -21.01 17.85
N THR A 207 17.79 -19.80 17.53
CA THR A 207 16.91 -19.00 18.40
C THR A 207 15.53 -18.71 17.84
N CYS A 208 15.32 -18.87 16.54
CA CYS A 208 14.08 -18.58 15.83
C CYS A 208 14.18 -19.19 14.41
N PRO A 209 13.07 -19.40 13.69
CA PRO A 209 13.17 -19.69 12.27
C PRO A 209 13.55 -18.40 11.50
N GLY A 210 14.30 -18.55 10.42
CA GLY A 210 14.52 -17.50 9.43
C GLY A 210 13.66 -17.75 8.19
N TYR A 211 13.21 -16.69 7.52
CA TYR A 211 12.51 -16.82 6.24
C TYR A 211 13.24 -16.06 5.14
N THR A 212 13.42 -16.71 4.00
CA THR A 212 13.88 -16.10 2.75
C THR A 212 12.84 -16.37 1.64
N PRO A 213 12.62 -15.40 0.74
CA PRO A 213 11.61 -15.52 -0.31
C PRO A 213 12.04 -16.40 -1.49
N ASP A 214 13.20 -17.06 -1.41
CA ASP A 214 13.68 -18.04 -2.37
C ASP A 214 13.08 -19.42 -2.10
N GLY A 215 12.88 -20.21 -3.15
CA GLY A 215 12.26 -21.53 -3.04
C GLY A 215 10.82 -21.57 -3.52
N GLN A 216 10.17 -22.72 -3.34
CA GLN A 216 8.87 -23.03 -3.93
C GLN A 216 7.91 -23.66 -2.93
N ARG A 217 8.29 -23.75 -1.64
CA ARG A 217 7.47 -24.37 -0.61
C ARG A 217 6.57 -23.32 0.03
N GLU A 218 5.34 -23.69 0.30
CA GLU A 218 4.42 -22.87 1.08
C GLU A 218 4.59 -23.14 2.58
N HIS A 219 4.61 -22.07 3.35
CA HIS A 219 4.72 -22.09 4.80
C HIS A 219 3.57 -21.33 5.44
N ALA A 220 3.02 -21.87 6.53
CA ALA A 220 1.94 -21.26 7.28
C ALA A 220 2.42 -19.98 7.99
N ILE A 221 1.58 -18.95 7.93
CA ILE A 221 1.79 -17.69 8.65
C ILE A 221 0.51 -17.26 9.35
N GLU A 222 0.66 -16.41 10.35
CA GLU A 222 -0.43 -15.65 10.93
C GLU A 222 -0.24 -14.17 10.64
N ILE A 223 -1.29 -13.53 10.13
CA ILE A 223 -1.35 -12.09 9.87
C ILE A 223 -2.07 -11.43 11.04
N TYR A 224 -1.47 -10.36 11.56
CA TYR A 224 -2.01 -9.56 12.64
C TYR A 224 -2.21 -8.11 12.21
N CYS A 225 -3.31 -7.51 12.65
CA CYS A 225 -3.54 -6.08 12.55
C CYS A 225 -2.76 -5.35 13.65
N VAL A 226 -2.12 -4.24 13.27
CA VAL A 226 -1.43 -3.31 14.15
C VAL A 226 -2.11 -1.94 14.05
N PRO A 227 -2.86 -1.50 15.07
CA PRO A 227 -3.49 -0.17 15.04
C PRO A 227 -2.44 0.94 14.87
N VAL A 228 -2.75 1.98 14.10
CA VAL A 228 -1.82 3.10 13.84
C VAL A 228 -1.33 3.77 15.12
N ALA A 229 -2.18 3.82 16.16
CA ALA A 229 -1.81 4.39 17.46
C ALA A 229 -0.70 3.59 18.18
N GLU A 230 -0.59 2.28 17.93
CA GLU A 230 0.38 1.37 18.54
C GLU A 230 1.55 1.04 17.59
N GLU A 231 1.40 1.34 16.30
CA GLU A 231 2.32 1.00 15.21
C GLU A 231 3.78 1.25 15.56
N ARG A 232 4.13 2.46 15.99
CA ARG A 232 5.52 2.80 16.30
C ARG A 232 6.07 1.93 17.41
N LEU A 233 5.31 1.70 18.48
CA LEU A 233 5.76 0.87 19.60
C LEU A 233 5.91 -0.59 19.18
N VAL A 234 4.91 -1.14 18.49
CA VAL A 234 4.93 -2.53 18.02
C VAL A 234 6.13 -2.76 17.11
N PHE A 235 6.34 -1.90 16.13
CA PHE A 235 7.46 -2.05 15.21
C PHE A 235 8.82 -1.76 15.85
N ASP A 236 8.94 -0.85 16.81
CA ASP A 236 10.18 -0.70 17.58
C ASP A 236 10.53 -1.99 18.36
N ILE A 237 9.53 -2.71 18.90
CA ILE A 237 9.73 -4.00 19.59
C ILE A 237 10.15 -5.09 18.62
N LEU A 238 9.46 -5.20 17.48
CA LEU A 238 9.79 -6.19 16.46
C LEU A 238 11.16 -5.92 15.82
N ASP A 239 11.48 -4.66 15.53
CA ASP A 239 12.79 -4.26 14.98
C ASP A 239 13.92 -4.59 15.95
N TRP A 240 13.72 -4.34 17.25
CA TRP A 240 14.67 -4.76 18.28
C TRP A 240 14.81 -6.28 18.37
N LEU A 241 13.69 -7.02 18.35
CA LEU A 241 13.68 -8.48 18.48
C LEU A 241 14.45 -9.13 17.34
N GLU A 242 14.24 -8.63 16.13
CA GLU A 242 14.79 -9.18 14.88
C GLU A 242 16.15 -8.55 14.51
N GLU A 243 16.72 -7.75 15.40
CA GLU A 243 17.99 -7.03 15.19
C GLU A 243 17.99 -6.26 13.85
N TYR A 244 16.85 -5.64 13.51
CA TYR A 244 16.67 -4.83 12.33
C TYR A 244 16.99 -3.36 12.63
N ALA A 245 17.90 -2.78 11.85
CA ALA A 245 18.25 -1.37 11.90
C ALA A 245 17.69 -0.66 10.64
N PRO A 246 16.59 0.12 10.75
CA PRO A 246 16.01 0.81 9.60
C PRO A 246 17.04 1.68 8.85
N GLY A 247 17.18 1.43 7.54
CA GLY A 247 18.14 2.12 6.68
C GLY A 247 19.56 1.55 6.71
N ASN A 248 19.82 0.50 7.47
CA ASN A 248 21.08 -0.25 7.48
C ASN A 248 20.83 -1.75 7.30
N ASP A 249 20.26 -2.12 6.15
CA ASP A 249 19.92 -3.51 5.83
C ASP A 249 21.13 -4.44 5.88
N ALA A 250 22.31 -3.98 5.42
CA ALA A 250 23.55 -4.75 5.43
C ALA A 250 24.09 -5.04 6.85
N GLY A 251 23.75 -4.20 7.83
CA GLY A 251 24.10 -4.42 9.24
C GLY A 251 23.00 -5.08 10.06
N SER A 252 21.89 -5.47 9.42
CA SER A 252 20.73 -6.04 10.08
C SER A 252 20.72 -7.57 9.97
N ARG A 253 20.29 -8.25 11.02
CA ARG A 253 20.13 -9.71 10.99
C ARG A 253 18.89 -10.13 10.19
N PHE A 254 17.80 -9.42 10.40
CA PHE A 254 16.60 -9.52 9.59
C PHE A 254 16.30 -8.16 8.98
N VAL A 255 15.61 -8.17 7.85
CA VAL A 255 15.11 -6.97 7.16
C VAL A 255 13.60 -7.02 7.05
N ARG A 256 12.93 -5.95 7.45
CA ARG A 256 11.48 -5.83 7.26
C ARG A 256 11.16 -5.51 5.79
N ARG A 257 10.30 -6.31 5.18
CA ARG A 257 9.82 -6.13 3.79
C ARG A 257 8.31 -6.17 3.69
N SER A 258 7.78 -5.50 2.67
CA SER A 258 6.37 -5.60 2.30
C SER A 258 6.17 -6.80 1.39
N MET A 259 5.17 -7.61 1.69
CA MET A 259 4.69 -8.68 0.81
C MET A 259 3.16 -8.58 0.65
N TRP A 260 2.66 -9.21 -0.40
CA TRP A 260 1.25 -9.20 -0.77
C TRP A 260 0.62 -10.57 -0.48
N ASP A 261 -0.52 -10.56 0.20
CA ASP A 261 -1.38 -11.73 0.33
C ASP A 261 -2.46 -11.68 -0.75
N ALA A 262 -2.35 -12.53 -1.76
CA ALA A 262 -3.34 -12.63 -2.83
C ALA A 262 -4.70 -13.13 -2.33
N ARG A 263 -4.74 -13.94 -1.26
CA ARG A 263 -5.97 -14.52 -0.72
C ARG A 263 -6.83 -13.47 -0.03
N HIS A 264 -6.20 -12.57 0.70
CA HIS A 264 -6.88 -11.52 1.46
C HIS A 264 -6.79 -10.15 0.81
N GLU A 265 -6.15 -10.06 -0.37
CA GLU A 265 -5.92 -8.83 -1.14
C GLU A 265 -5.34 -7.68 -0.29
N LEU A 266 -4.27 -7.94 0.47
CA LEU A 266 -3.63 -6.94 1.32
C LEU A 266 -2.12 -7.01 1.32
N ASP A 267 -1.48 -5.90 1.69
CA ASP A 267 -0.05 -5.86 2.00
C ASP A 267 0.18 -6.12 3.49
N PHE A 268 1.14 -6.99 3.82
CA PHE A 268 1.65 -7.19 5.19
C PHE A 268 3.17 -6.97 5.28
N TRP A 269 3.65 -6.61 6.46
CA TRP A 269 5.07 -6.55 6.79
C TRP A 269 5.53 -7.94 7.21
N VAL A 270 6.73 -8.32 6.81
CA VAL A 270 7.36 -9.58 7.24
C VAL A 270 8.86 -9.34 7.43
N TYR A 271 9.46 -10.02 8.39
CA TYR A 271 10.91 -9.99 8.60
C TYR A 271 11.55 -11.11 7.79
N LEU A 272 12.53 -10.77 6.96
CA LEU A 272 13.29 -11.74 6.16
C LEU A 272 14.68 -11.85 6.76
N ILE A 273 15.23 -13.05 6.90
CA ILE A 273 16.63 -13.19 7.33
C ILE A 273 17.57 -12.73 6.21
N THR A 274 18.65 -12.03 6.55
CA THR A 274 19.70 -11.67 5.58
C THR A 274 20.61 -12.86 5.31
N GLU A 275 21.15 -12.97 4.09
CA GLU A 275 22.01 -14.10 3.71
C GLU A 275 23.21 -14.25 4.64
N ASP A 276 23.84 -13.13 5.01
CA ASP A 276 24.98 -13.09 5.94
C ASP A 276 24.63 -13.56 7.36
N ALA A 277 23.34 -13.54 7.73
CA ALA A 277 22.85 -13.97 9.03
C ALA A 277 22.49 -15.46 9.09
N ILE A 278 22.55 -16.20 7.97
CA ILE A 278 22.29 -17.64 7.92
C ILE A 278 23.60 -18.40 8.19
N PRO A 279 23.73 -19.14 9.31
CA PRO A 279 24.90 -19.98 9.54
C PRO A 279 25.09 -21.03 8.44
N GLU A 280 26.34 -21.31 8.03
CA GLU A 280 26.67 -22.23 6.93
C GLU A 280 26.03 -23.63 7.04
N ASN A 281 25.78 -24.11 8.26
CA ASN A 281 25.22 -25.44 8.53
C ASN A 281 23.73 -25.40 8.93
N SER A 282 23.03 -24.32 8.62
CA SER A 282 21.60 -24.21 8.92
C SER A 282 20.80 -25.17 8.04
N ALA A 283 19.97 -25.99 8.67
CA ALA A 283 19.04 -26.84 7.96
C ALA A 283 17.83 -26.03 7.47
N THR A 284 17.22 -26.46 6.37
CA THR A 284 15.91 -25.94 5.95
C THR A 284 14.80 -26.73 6.63
N ILE A 285 13.71 -26.05 6.98
CA ILE A 285 12.53 -26.65 7.59
C ILE A 285 11.64 -27.16 6.46
N ALA A 286 11.44 -28.48 6.40
CA ALA A 286 10.59 -29.11 5.39
C ALA A 286 9.09 -28.99 5.71
N HIS A 287 8.73 -28.75 6.97
CA HIS A 287 7.33 -28.63 7.38
C HIS A 287 6.69 -27.36 6.81
N ALA A 288 5.39 -27.46 6.52
CA ALA A 288 4.60 -26.28 6.14
C ALA A 288 4.40 -25.36 7.36
N ASP A 289 4.22 -25.92 8.55
CA ASP A 289 4.09 -25.17 9.80
C ASP A 289 5.35 -25.35 10.67
N TRP A 290 5.86 -24.23 11.20
CA TRP A 290 6.98 -24.25 12.12
C TRP A 290 6.66 -24.92 13.46
N LEU A 291 5.43 -24.78 13.96
CA LEU A 291 5.02 -25.43 15.22
C LEU A 291 4.97 -26.95 15.07
N ASP A 292 4.57 -27.46 13.90
CA ASP A 292 4.64 -28.90 13.59
C ASP A 292 6.09 -29.39 13.62
N PHE A 293 7.02 -28.65 12.99
CA PHE A 293 8.45 -28.96 13.04
C PHE A 293 8.99 -29.01 14.46
N VAL A 294 8.65 -28.02 15.30
CA VAL A 294 9.06 -27.96 16.71
C VAL A 294 8.51 -29.15 17.50
N SER A 295 7.23 -29.48 17.30
CA SER A 295 6.57 -30.62 17.95
C SER A 295 7.21 -31.96 17.56
N GLU A 296 7.51 -32.17 16.28
CA GLU A 296 8.08 -33.44 15.80
C GLU A 296 9.56 -33.61 16.16
N THR A 297 10.34 -32.54 16.10
CA THR A 297 11.78 -32.59 16.41
C THR A 297 12.09 -32.54 17.91
N GLY A 298 11.10 -32.20 18.73
CA GLY A 298 11.30 -31.95 20.16
C GLY A 298 12.19 -30.73 20.43
N LYS A 299 12.33 -29.82 19.44
CA LYS A 299 13.10 -28.59 19.61
C LYS A 299 12.48 -27.77 20.74
N ALA A 300 13.29 -27.35 21.70
CA ALA A 300 12.78 -26.49 22.78
C ALA A 300 12.44 -25.11 22.22
N LEU A 301 11.24 -24.60 22.56
CA LEU A 301 10.91 -23.20 22.30
C LEU A 301 11.89 -22.30 23.08
N PRO A 302 12.39 -21.21 22.48
CA PRO A 302 13.31 -20.31 23.17
C PRO A 302 12.61 -19.69 24.38
N PRO A 303 13.12 -19.88 25.62
CA PRO A 303 12.39 -19.52 26.83
C PRO A 303 12.27 -18.01 27.05
N ARG A 304 13.17 -17.20 26.46
CA ARG A 304 13.20 -15.74 26.54
C ARG A 304 13.98 -15.17 25.34
N PRO A 305 13.80 -13.90 24.92
CA PRO A 305 14.68 -13.34 23.93
C PRO A 305 16.13 -13.43 24.41
N PRO A 306 17.09 -13.87 23.56
CA PRO A 306 18.49 -14.04 23.94
C PRO A 306 19.10 -12.73 24.49
N HIS A 307 18.43 -11.62 24.22
CA HIS A 307 18.84 -10.27 24.55
C HIS A 307 17.81 -9.49 25.37
N SER A 308 16.84 -10.13 26.05
CA SER A 308 15.80 -9.40 26.81
C SER A 308 16.36 -8.37 27.80
N ASP A 309 17.54 -8.65 28.38
CA ASP A 309 18.27 -7.75 29.28
C ASP A 309 18.94 -6.55 28.57
N SER A 310 19.09 -6.58 27.24
CA SER A 310 19.57 -5.47 26.40
C SER A 310 18.47 -4.67 25.70
N MET A 311 17.18 -5.00 25.93
CA MET A 311 16.09 -4.15 25.43
C MET A 311 16.30 -2.72 25.94
N PRO A 312 16.28 -1.70 25.05
CA PRO A 312 16.50 -0.32 25.46
C PRO A 312 15.55 0.10 26.59
N GLU A 313 16.10 0.76 27.60
CA GLU A 313 15.34 1.29 28.75
C GLU A 313 14.12 2.10 28.30
N SER A 314 14.29 2.93 27.27
CA SER A 314 13.22 3.73 26.67
C SER A 314 12.07 2.89 26.11
N LEU A 315 12.37 1.73 25.52
CA LEU A 315 11.36 0.82 24.98
C LEU A 315 10.64 0.09 26.11
N ARG A 316 11.37 -0.38 27.13
CA ARG A 316 10.78 -0.98 28.33
C ARG A 316 9.83 -0.01 29.05
N GLN A 317 10.24 1.25 29.21
CA GLN A 317 9.42 2.28 29.83
C GLN A 317 8.13 2.52 29.04
N ARG A 318 8.20 2.57 27.70
CA ARG A 318 7.01 2.71 26.84
C ARG A 318 6.07 1.51 26.96
N ILE A 319 6.59 0.28 26.98
CA ILE A 319 5.78 -0.93 27.20
C ILE A 319 5.04 -0.85 28.55
N GLY A 320 5.74 -0.46 29.61
CA GLY A 320 5.19 -0.36 30.96
C GLY A 320 4.21 0.80 31.17
N GLN A 321 4.42 1.95 30.52
CA GLN A 321 3.53 3.11 30.62
C GLN A 321 2.16 2.83 29.98
N THR A 322 2.10 2.18 28.82
CA THR A 322 0.81 1.86 28.18
C THR A 322 0.01 0.81 28.96
N SER A 323 0.68 -0.05 29.74
CA SER A 323 0.02 -1.04 30.61
C SER A 323 -0.72 -0.41 31.80
N LEU A 324 -0.38 0.82 32.20
CA LEU A 324 -0.98 1.51 33.35
C LEU A 324 -2.23 2.32 32.99
N PHE A 325 -2.54 2.49 31.70
CA PHE A 325 -3.68 3.26 31.21
C PHE A 325 -4.81 2.40 30.61
N ARG A 326 -4.77 1.07 30.82
CA ARG A 326 -5.85 0.15 30.44
C ARG A 326 -6.58 -0.40 31.65
#